data_AF-A0A3A8R8J0-F1
#
_entry.id   AF-A0A3A8R8J0-F1
#
_cell.length_a   1.000
_cell.length_b   1.000
_cell.length_c   1.000
_cell.angle_alpha   90.00
_cell.angle_beta   90.00
_cell.angle_gamma   90.00
#
_symmetry.space_group_name_H-M   'P 1'
#
loop_
_entity.id
_entity.type
_entity.pdbx_description
1 polymer ?
#
loop_
_entity_poly.entity_id
_entity_poly.type
_entity_poly.pdbx_seq_one_letter_code
_entity_poly.pdbx_strand_id
1 'polypeptide(L)'
;MEASLVDRGAALQERNRKVRFVLLAILVANWVVAVAKLAFGLMAQSASVTADGLHSFIDGGSNVLGLVAMGVASQPADADHPYGHGKFEALASLGIGAMIGVGMLELGRMAFDSLLHDKHPTVSVTMAAVMVATLFINLAVTRVERHYGQKYKSSLLLADAQHTLSDVFVTIAVLISIGLVAMGFPRADGLVALAVMVFVAWVAYGIVRQAVGILSDTARLDPAQVSQHTLAVSGVRSCRDVRSRGMEESVYVDLKIEVDPQLTTAQAHEVADKVEETLQGAYPQVVDVVVHVEPAQAR
;
A
#
# COMPACT_ATOMS: atom_id res chain seq x y z
N MET A 1 30.84 13.77 -20.81
CA MET A 1 29.98 12.77 -20.12
C MET A 1 29.36 13.33 -18.85
N GLU A 2 30.11 14.12 -18.06
CA GLU A 2 29.58 14.82 -16.85
C GLU A 2 28.44 15.81 -17.12
N ALA A 3 28.51 16.61 -18.20
CA ALA A 3 27.44 17.55 -18.54
C ALA A 3 26.07 16.87 -18.78
N SER A 4 26.08 15.64 -19.34
CA SER A 4 24.87 14.82 -19.55
C SER A 4 24.31 14.21 -18.26
N LEU A 5 25.13 14.04 -17.23
CA LEU A 5 24.70 13.49 -15.93
C LEU A 5 24.14 14.60 -15.04
N VAL A 6 24.74 15.78 -15.07
CA VAL A 6 24.25 16.98 -14.37
C VAL A 6 22.89 17.43 -14.91
N ASP A 7 22.72 17.42 -16.24
CA ASP A 7 21.46 17.82 -16.89
C ASP A 7 20.33 16.81 -16.63
N ARG A 8 20.66 15.50 -16.58
CA ARG A 8 19.72 14.46 -16.12
C ARG A 8 19.35 14.61 -14.65
N GLY A 9 20.29 14.98 -13.79
CA GLY A 9 20.06 15.23 -12.36
C GLY A 9 19.11 16.42 -12.14
N ALA A 10 19.33 17.52 -12.85
CA ALA A 10 18.47 18.70 -12.79
C ALA A 10 17.04 18.41 -13.28
N ALA A 11 16.89 17.70 -14.40
CA ALA A 11 15.59 17.30 -14.93
C ALA A 11 14.82 16.35 -13.97
N LEU A 12 15.52 15.43 -13.30
CA LEU A 12 14.92 14.54 -12.29
C LEU A 12 14.50 15.31 -11.04
N GLN A 13 15.31 16.26 -10.57
CA GLN A 13 14.97 17.12 -9.44
C GLN A 13 13.76 18.01 -9.75
N GLU A 14 13.69 18.60 -10.96
CA GLU A 14 12.57 19.41 -11.38
C GLU A 14 11.27 18.59 -11.49
N ARG A 15 11.36 17.36 -12.04
CA ARG A 15 10.25 16.41 -12.07
C ARG A 15 9.75 16.10 -10.66
N ASN A 16 10.66 15.73 -9.75
CA ASN A 16 10.30 15.38 -8.37
C ASN A 16 9.68 16.59 -7.62
N ARG A 17 10.16 17.80 -7.88
CA ARG A 17 9.56 19.03 -7.33
C ARG A 17 8.14 19.25 -7.86
N LYS A 18 7.91 19.07 -9.15
CA LYS A 18 6.57 19.18 -9.78
C LYS A 18 5.61 18.12 -9.23
N VAL A 19 6.05 16.87 -9.09
CA VAL A 19 5.25 15.79 -8.51
C VAL A 19 4.89 16.09 -7.05
N ARG A 20 5.86 16.49 -6.22
CA ARG A 20 5.61 16.87 -4.82
C ARG A 20 4.63 18.04 -4.69
N PHE A 21 4.74 19.05 -5.54
CA PHE A 21 3.80 20.17 -5.54
C PHE A 21 2.38 19.72 -5.86
N VAL A 22 2.21 18.86 -6.88
CA VAL A 22 0.90 18.29 -7.24
C VAL A 22 0.33 17.47 -6.10
N LEU A 23 1.12 16.58 -5.49
CA LEU A 23 0.71 15.79 -4.32
C LEU A 23 0.30 16.65 -3.13
N LEU A 24 1.06 17.70 -2.82
CA LEU A 24 0.70 18.64 -1.74
C LEU A 24 -0.61 19.38 -2.01
N ALA A 25 -0.81 19.86 -3.23
CA ALA A 25 -2.04 20.54 -3.61
C ALA A 25 -3.27 19.61 -3.52
N ILE A 26 -3.10 18.36 -3.95
CA ILE A 26 -4.14 17.31 -3.87
C ILE A 26 -4.41 16.95 -2.42
N LEU A 27 -3.38 16.75 -1.60
CA LEU A 27 -3.53 16.45 -0.18
C LEU A 27 -4.37 17.52 0.52
N VAL A 28 -4.10 18.81 0.25
CA VAL A 28 -4.90 19.90 0.80
C VAL A 28 -6.35 19.84 0.30
N ALA A 29 -6.58 19.56 -0.99
CA ALA A 29 -7.92 19.42 -1.53
C ALA A 29 -8.70 18.27 -0.88
N ASN A 30 -8.06 17.10 -0.73
CA ASN A 30 -8.66 15.92 -0.10
C ASN A 30 -9.01 16.19 1.37
N TRP A 31 -8.13 16.88 2.10
CA TRP A 31 -8.40 17.29 3.49
C TRP A 31 -9.57 18.27 3.60
N VAL A 32 -9.66 19.26 2.69
CA VAL A 32 -10.80 20.19 2.66
C VAL A 32 -12.11 19.44 2.40
N VAL A 33 -12.11 18.51 1.45
CA VAL A 33 -13.27 17.65 1.14
C VAL A 33 -13.64 16.77 2.34
N ALA A 34 -12.66 16.13 2.97
CA ALA A 34 -12.87 15.26 4.14
C ALA A 34 -13.51 16.01 5.32
N VAL A 35 -12.96 17.19 5.66
CA VAL A 35 -13.48 18.05 6.73
C VAL A 35 -14.89 18.55 6.41
N ALA A 36 -15.15 18.94 5.16
CA ALA A 36 -16.48 19.35 4.74
C ALA A 36 -17.49 18.19 4.88
N LYS A 37 -17.18 16.99 4.35
CA LYS A 37 -18.03 15.80 4.48
C LYS A 37 -18.32 15.46 5.95
N LEU A 38 -17.30 15.48 6.82
CA LEU A 38 -17.47 15.23 8.26
C LEU A 38 -18.39 16.26 8.92
N ALA A 39 -18.14 17.56 8.69
CA ALA A 39 -18.94 18.62 9.29
C ALA A 39 -20.42 18.51 8.86
N PHE A 40 -20.67 18.38 7.56
CA PHE A 40 -22.04 18.28 7.04
C PHE A 40 -22.72 16.96 7.42
N GLY A 41 -21.98 15.85 7.48
CA GLY A 41 -22.51 14.56 7.92
C GLY A 41 -22.99 14.58 9.37
N LEU A 42 -22.17 15.16 10.27
CA LEU A 42 -22.53 15.33 11.67
C LEU A 42 -23.70 16.29 11.86
N MET A 43 -23.72 17.43 11.15
CA MET A 43 -24.82 18.40 11.20
C MET A 43 -26.14 17.80 10.71
N ALA A 44 -26.09 16.94 9.68
CA ALA A 44 -27.27 16.30 9.11
C ALA A 44 -27.72 15.04 9.86
N GLN A 45 -26.92 14.56 10.82
CA GLN A 45 -27.07 13.26 11.49
C GLN A 45 -27.15 12.09 10.50
N SER A 46 -26.40 12.16 9.39
CA SER A 46 -26.30 11.07 8.41
C SER A 46 -25.09 10.20 8.72
N ALA A 47 -25.34 8.92 8.99
CA ALA A 47 -24.29 7.93 9.22
C ALA A 47 -23.50 7.67 7.93
N SER A 48 -24.17 7.63 6.76
CA SER A 48 -23.48 7.34 5.49
C SER A 48 -22.55 8.47 5.04
N VAL A 49 -22.95 9.73 5.20
CA VAL A 49 -22.08 10.89 4.91
C VAL A 49 -20.94 11.01 5.91
N THR A 50 -21.22 10.79 7.21
CA THR A 50 -20.18 10.82 8.23
C THR A 50 -19.16 9.70 8.03
N ALA A 51 -19.61 8.51 7.59
CA ALA A 51 -18.74 7.39 7.24
C ALA A 51 -17.79 7.72 6.09
N ASP A 52 -18.30 8.29 5.00
CA ASP A 52 -17.48 8.73 3.87
C ASP A 52 -16.52 9.87 4.25
N GLY A 53 -16.97 10.82 5.08
CA GLY A 53 -16.11 11.87 5.62
C GLY A 53 -14.97 11.35 6.49
N LEU A 54 -15.26 10.43 7.42
CA LEU A 54 -14.25 9.86 8.30
C LEU A 54 -13.26 9.00 7.51
N HIS A 55 -13.74 8.24 6.53
CA HIS A 55 -12.90 7.49 5.62
C HIS A 55 -11.92 8.41 4.87
N SER A 56 -12.44 9.47 4.25
CA SER A 56 -11.63 10.48 3.54
C SER A 56 -10.60 11.15 4.47
N PHE A 57 -10.95 11.37 5.74
CA PHE A 57 -10.05 11.97 6.74
C PHE A 57 -8.91 11.03 7.14
N ILE A 58 -9.24 9.76 7.41
CA ILE A 58 -8.24 8.74 7.74
C ILE A 58 -7.30 8.52 6.56
N ASP A 59 -7.82 8.53 5.34
CA ASP A 59 -6.99 8.44 4.13
C ASP A 59 -6.01 9.62 4.02
N GLY A 60 -6.50 10.85 4.19
CA GLY A 60 -5.65 12.04 4.24
C GLY A 60 -4.54 11.95 5.31
N GLY A 61 -4.83 11.36 6.47
CA GLY A 61 -3.83 11.09 7.51
C GLY A 61 -2.86 9.96 7.14
N SER A 62 -3.36 8.92 6.47
CA SER A 62 -2.58 7.76 6.00
C SER A 62 -1.57 8.18 4.93
N ASN A 63 -1.94 9.11 4.05
CA ASN A 63 -1.02 9.73 3.08
C ASN A 63 0.14 10.48 3.76
N VAL A 64 -0.14 11.23 4.82
CA VAL A 64 0.91 11.91 5.60
C VAL A 64 1.83 10.90 6.28
N LEU A 65 1.25 9.90 6.94
CA LEU A 65 2.01 8.85 7.62
C LEU A 65 2.87 8.07 6.63
N GLY A 66 2.32 7.70 5.47
CA GLY A 66 3.03 7.04 4.38
C GLY A 66 4.19 7.88 3.82
N LEU A 67 4.00 9.19 3.62
CA LEU A 67 5.05 10.09 3.18
C LEU A 67 6.22 10.16 4.18
N VAL A 68 5.91 10.28 5.47
CA VAL A 68 6.93 10.27 6.53
C VAL A 68 7.66 8.92 6.57
N ALA A 69 6.90 7.82 6.51
CA ALA A 69 7.43 6.47 6.55
C ALA A 69 8.33 6.17 5.36
N MET A 70 7.96 6.56 4.14
CA MET A 70 8.82 6.45 2.96
C MET A 70 10.14 7.21 3.16
N GLY A 71 10.10 8.39 3.78
CA GLY A 71 11.30 9.15 4.10
C GLY A 71 12.25 8.39 5.02
N VAL A 72 11.72 7.69 6.03
CA VAL A 72 12.52 6.83 6.93
C VAL A 72 12.95 5.54 6.24
N ALA A 73 12.05 4.86 5.54
CA ALA A 73 12.28 3.56 4.91
C ALA A 73 13.29 3.61 3.75
N SER A 74 13.41 4.76 3.09
CA SER A 74 14.39 5.00 2.02
C SER A 74 15.82 5.22 2.50
N GLN A 75 16.06 5.28 3.81
CA GLN A 75 17.41 5.42 4.36
C GLN A 75 18.21 4.13 4.12
N PRO A 76 19.48 4.25 3.70
CA PRO A 76 20.35 3.09 3.46
C PRO A 76 20.62 2.33 4.77
N ALA A 77 21.25 1.17 4.65
CA ALA A 77 21.74 0.42 5.80
C ALA A 77 22.75 1.24 6.62
N ASP A 78 22.64 1.14 7.94
CA ASP A 78 23.57 1.75 8.90
C ASP A 78 23.98 0.72 9.97
N ALA A 79 24.74 1.18 10.98
CA ALA A 79 25.26 0.30 12.02
C ALA A 79 24.15 -0.32 12.90
N ASP A 80 23.05 0.39 13.12
CA ASP A 80 21.93 -0.08 13.93
C ASP A 80 20.93 -0.91 13.10
N HIS A 81 20.91 -0.71 11.77
CA HIS A 81 20.06 -1.38 10.80
C HIS A 81 20.87 -1.91 9.59
N PRO A 82 21.61 -3.03 9.73
CA PRO A 82 22.47 -3.57 8.66
C PRO A 82 21.73 -4.00 7.39
N TYR A 83 20.42 -4.27 7.48
CA TYR A 83 19.55 -4.61 6.34
C TYR A 83 18.73 -3.41 5.82
N GLY A 84 19.03 -2.20 6.32
CA GLY A 84 18.30 -0.99 5.96
C GLY A 84 16.99 -0.78 6.72
N HIS A 85 16.33 0.32 6.38
CA HIS A 85 15.15 0.83 7.08
C HIS A 85 13.82 0.40 6.43
N GLY A 86 13.85 -0.48 5.44
CA GLY A 86 12.67 -0.82 4.66
C GLY A 86 11.46 -1.29 5.50
N LYS A 87 11.69 -2.06 6.58
CA LYS A 87 10.59 -2.56 7.44
C LYS A 87 9.77 -1.45 8.12
N PHE A 88 10.26 -0.20 8.19
CA PHE A 88 9.49 0.94 8.70
C PHE A 88 8.26 1.26 7.85
N GLU A 89 8.27 0.91 6.56
CA GLU A 89 7.08 1.02 5.69
C GLU A 89 5.98 0.06 6.15
N ALA A 90 6.32 -1.19 6.47
CA ALA A 90 5.37 -2.14 7.03
C ALA A 90 4.83 -1.71 8.40
N LEU A 91 5.67 -1.10 9.26
CA LEU A 91 5.22 -0.53 10.53
C LEU A 91 4.23 0.63 10.33
N ALA A 92 4.48 1.49 9.34
CA ALA A 92 3.55 2.55 8.99
C ALA A 92 2.21 2.01 8.49
N SER A 93 2.23 0.95 7.66
CA SER A 93 1.01 0.24 7.23
C SER A 93 0.21 -0.34 8.41
N LEU A 94 0.87 -0.82 9.47
CA LEU A 94 0.17 -1.20 10.71
C LEU A 94 -0.44 0.03 11.42
N GLY A 95 0.27 1.16 11.45
CA GLY A 95 -0.26 2.42 11.98
C GLY A 95 -1.51 2.89 11.23
N ILE A 96 -1.50 2.82 9.90
CA ILE A 96 -2.67 3.10 9.04
C ILE A 96 -3.82 2.15 9.40
N GLY A 97 -3.55 0.85 9.49
CA GLY A 97 -4.53 -0.14 9.90
C GLY A 97 -5.14 0.14 11.28
N ALA A 98 -4.34 0.60 12.24
CA ALA A 98 -4.80 1.00 13.56
C ALA A 98 -5.70 2.26 13.51
N MET A 99 -5.33 3.27 12.72
CA MET A 99 -6.16 4.47 12.51
C MET A 99 -7.52 4.11 11.90
N ILE A 100 -7.53 3.25 10.88
CA ILE A 100 -8.78 2.76 10.28
C ILE A 100 -9.59 1.97 11.31
N GLY A 101 -8.95 1.08 12.08
CA GLY A 101 -9.59 0.30 13.12
C GLY A 101 -10.32 1.15 14.16
N VAL A 102 -9.68 2.23 14.65
CA VAL A 102 -10.32 3.19 15.56
C VAL A 102 -11.51 3.88 14.89
N GLY A 103 -11.36 4.30 13.63
CA GLY A 103 -12.47 4.90 12.87
C GLY A 103 -13.65 3.95 12.71
N MET A 104 -13.40 2.66 12.46
CA MET A 104 -14.44 1.64 12.31
C MET A 104 -15.26 1.42 13.58
N LEU A 105 -14.71 1.62 14.78
CA LEU A 105 -15.48 1.54 16.03
C LEU A 105 -16.56 2.63 16.09
N GLU A 106 -16.21 3.85 15.70
CA GLU A 106 -17.14 4.99 15.70
C GLU A 106 -18.16 4.87 14.57
N LEU A 107 -17.73 4.48 13.35
CA LEU A 107 -18.67 4.20 12.25
C LEU A 107 -19.61 3.04 12.57
N GLY A 108 -19.06 2.00 13.20
CA GLY A 108 -19.78 0.87 13.78
C GLY A 108 -20.95 1.36 14.60
N ARG A 109 -20.63 2.13 15.63
CA ARG A 109 -21.62 2.72 16.51
C ARG A 109 -22.66 3.54 15.76
N MET A 110 -22.25 4.44 14.88
CA MET A 110 -23.18 5.32 14.13
C MET A 110 -24.11 4.55 13.19
N ALA A 111 -23.59 3.56 12.46
CA ALA A 111 -24.38 2.72 11.58
C ALA A 111 -25.40 1.89 12.39
N PHE A 112 -24.97 1.23 13.46
CA PHE A 112 -25.88 0.49 14.34
C PHE A 112 -26.94 1.39 14.98
N ASP A 113 -26.56 2.58 15.45
CA ASP A 113 -27.50 3.55 16.00
C ASP A 113 -28.54 4.01 14.96
N SER A 114 -28.12 4.21 13.71
CA SER A 114 -28.99 4.61 12.60
C SER A 114 -29.93 3.48 12.14
N LEU A 115 -29.51 2.22 12.24
CA LEU A 115 -30.36 1.06 11.93
C LEU A 115 -31.37 0.74 13.04
N LEU A 116 -30.94 0.83 14.31
CA LEU A 116 -31.73 0.35 15.46
C LEU A 116 -32.65 1.42 16.02
N HIS A 117 -32.21 2.68 16.03
CA HIS A 117 -33.05 3.80 16.41
C HIS A 117 -33.53 4.45 15.11
N ASP A 118 -34.83 4.69 14.94
CA ASP A 118 -35.41 5.39 13.78
C ASP A 118 -34.95 6.86 13.73
N LYS A 119 -33.64 7.09 13.61
CA LYS A 119 -33.04 8.38 13.32
C LYS A 119 -33.34 8.67 11.87
N HIS A 120 -34.07 9.75 11.62
CA HIS A 120 -34.31 10.25 10.28
C HIS A 120 -33.18 11.22 9.93
N PRO A 121 -32.24 10.85 9.05
CA PRO A 121 -31.22 11.78 8.60
C PRO A 121 -31.92 12.98 7.98
N THR A 122 -31.50 14.19 8.36
CA THR A 122 -32.06 15.40 7.77
C THR A 122 -31.43 15.61 6.40
N VAL A 123 -32.12 15.16 5.35
CA VAL A 123 -31.67 15.38 3.98
C VAL A 123 -31.90 16.85 3.62
N SER A 124 -30.85 17.66 3.80
CA SER A 124 -30.84 19.04 3.33
C SER A 124 -30.35 19.10 1.88
N VAL A 125 -30.94 20.00 1.08
CA VAL A 125 -30.46 20.36 -0.26
C VAL A 125 -28.98 20.77 -0.22
N THR A 126 -28.55 21.42 0.86
CA THR A 126 -27.15 21.81 1.06
C THR A 126 -26.23 20.59 1.18
N MET A 127 -26.65 19.54 1.87
CA MET A 127 -25.87 18.30 2.02
C MET A 127 -25.73 17.58 0.68
N ALA A 128 -26.83 17.44 -0.06
CA ALA A 128 -26.80 16.85 -1.40
C ALA A 128 -25.88 17.66 -2.34
N ALA A 129 -25.96 19.00 -2.30
CA ALA A 129 -25.10 19.87 -3.10
C ALA A 129 -23.62 19.70 -2.74
N VAL A 130 -23.27 19.61 -1.46
CA VAL A 130 -21.90 19.35 -1.01
C VAL A 130 -21.42 17.99 -1.51
N MET A 131 -22.20 16.93 -1.36
CA MET A 131 -21.80 15.59 -1.82
C MET A 131 -21.65 15.49 -3.35
N VAL A 132 -22.48 16.21 -4.10
CA VAL A 132 -22.33 16.32 -5.56
C VAL A 132 -21.07 17.11 -5.90
N ALA A 133 -20.78 18.21 -5.18
CA ALA A 133 -19.56 18.98 -5.38
C ALA A 133 -18.31 18.15 -5.08
N THR A 134 -18.29 17.37 -3.99
CA THR A 134 -17.16 16.49 -3.65
C THR A 134 -16.96 15.40 -4.69
N LEU A 135 -18.04 14.83 -5.25
CA LEU A 135 -17.96 13.89 -6.37
C LEU A 135 -17.23 14.51 -7.58
N PHE A 136 -17.60 15.74 -7.97
CA PHE A 136 -16.94 16.43 -9.08
C PHE A 136 -15.48 16.79 -8.78
N ILE A 137 -15.18 17.20 -7.54
CA ILE A 137 -13.81 17.46 -7.10
C ILE A 137 -12.98 16.19 -7.20
N ASN A 138 -13.43 15.07 -6.64
CA ASN A 138 -12.70 13.81 -6.69
C ASN A 138 -12.49 13.32 -8.14
N LEU A 139 -13.51 13.43 -9.01
CA LEU A 139 -13.37 13.12 -10.43
C LEU A 139 -12.35 14.02 -11.15
N ALA A 140 -12.25 15.29 -10.78
CA ALA A 140 -11.26 16.21 -11.31
C ALA A 140 -9.85 15.85 -10.79
N VAL A 141 -9.72 15.57 -9.49
CA VAL A 141 -8.49 15.12 -8.84
C VAL A 141 -7.98 13.83 -9.50
N THR A 142 -8.82 12.80 -9.64
CA THR A 142 -8.47 11.55 -10.33
C THR A 142 -7.97 11.78 -11.75
N ARG A 143 -8.58 12.72 -12.50
CA ARG A 143 -8.11 13.05 -13.86
C ARG A 143 -6.75 13.73 -13.85
N VAL A 144 -6.54 14.66 -12.92
CA VAL A 144 -5.27 15.38 -12.75
C VAL A 144 -4.16 14.43 -12.34
N GLU A 145 -4.39 13.59 -11.33
CA GLU A 145 -3.46 12.56 -10.85
C GLU A 145 -3.09 11.60 -11.97
N ARG A 146 -4.08 11.06 -12.68
CA ARG A 146 -3.83 10.11 -13.78
C ARG A 146 -3.06 10.76 -14.93
N HIS A 147 -3.40 12.00 -15.29
CA HIS A 147 -2.69 12.74 -16.33
C HIS A 147 -1.22 12.95 -15.96
N TYR A 148 -0.94 13.46 -14.75
CA TYR A 148 0.42 13.70 -14.30
C TYR A 148 1.18 12.43 -13.96
N GLY A 149 0.51 11.38 -13.50
CA GLY A 149 1.07 10.05 -13.28
C GLY A 149 1.58 9.43 -14.57
N GLN A 150 0.80 9.53 -15.66
CA GLN A 150 1.25 9.10 -16.99
C GLN A 150 2.36 10.01 -17.55
N LYS A 151 2.19 11.34 -17.45
CA LYS A 151 3.16 12.32 -17.97
C LYS A 151 4.53 12.20 -17.30
N TYR A 152 4.57 11.98 -15.99
CA TYR A 152 5.82 11.89 -15.22
C TYR A 152 6.27 10.45 -14.96
N LYS A 153 5.54 9.45 -15.46
CA LYS A 153 5.76 8.01 -15.20
C LYS A 153 5.88 7.72 -13.69
N SER A 154 4.98 8.32 -12.91
CA SER A 154 4.96 8.17 -11.46
C SER A 154 3.94 7.08 -11.09
N SER A 155 4.44 5.94 -10.61
CA SER A 155 3.62 4.88 -10.03
C SER A 155 2.80 5.40 -8.84
N LEU A 156 3.40 6.28 -8.02
CA LEU A 156 2.73 6.91 -6.88
C LEU A 156 1.49 7.70 -7.29
N LEU A 157 1.60 8.62 -8.28
CA LEU A 157 0.43 9.38 -8.76
C LEU A 157 -0.62 8.50 -9.43
N LEU A 158 -0.23 7.39 -10.04
CA LEU A 158 -1.17 6.43 -10.63
C LEU A 158 -1.90 5.61 -9.57
N ALA A 159 -1.22 5.24 -8.48
CA ALA A 159 -1.81 4.58 -7.33
C ALA A 159 -2.80 5.51 -6.62
N ASP A 160 -2.41 6.77 -6.38
CA ASP A 160 -3.26 7.81 -5.80
C ASP A 160 -4.53 8.03 -6.65
N ALA A 161 -4.39 8.08 -7.98
CA ALA A 161 -5.54 8.14 -8.89
C ALA A 161 -6.52 6.97 -8.75
N GLN A 162 -6.02 5.76 -8.52
CA GLN A 162 -6.87 4.58 -8.29
C GLN A 162 -7.55 4.64 -6.92
N HIS A 163 -6.86 5.19 -5.92
CA HIS A 163 -7.39 5.42 -4.59
C HIS A 163 -8.53 6.45 -4.61
N THR A 164 -8.28 7.65 -5.14
CA THR A 164 -9.31 8.70 -5.31
C THR A 164 -10.50 8.23 -6.14
N LEU A 165 -10.28 7.34 -7.12
CA LEU A 165 -11.38 6.72 -7.88
C LEU A 165 -12.24 5.78 -7.02
N SER A 166 -11.66 5.10 -6.04
CA SER A 166 -12.40 4.27 -5.08
C SER A 166 -13.30 5.15 -4.20
N ASP A 167 -12.80 6.32 -3.77
CA ASP A 167 -13.60 7.31 -3.03
C ASP A 167 -14.78 7.86 -3.82
N VAL A 168 -14.63 7.98 -5.15
CA VAL A 168 -15.73 8.35 -6.05
C VAL A 168 -16.86 7.31 -5.97
N PHE A 169 -16.55 6.01 -5.96
CA PHE A 169 -17.57 4.97 -5.83
C PHE A 169 -18.24 4.98 -4.45
N VAL A 170 -17.49 5.22 -3.38
CA VAL A 170 -18.05 5.39 -2.02
C VAL A 170 -18.97 6.61 -1.98
N THR A 171 -18.55 7.74 -2.55
CA THR A 171 -19.35 8.97 -2.62
C THR A 171 -20.64 8.75 -3.41
N ILE A 172 -20.60 7.99 -4.51
CA ILE A 172 -21.80 7.62 -5.29
C ILE A 172 -22.76 6.77 -4.45
N ALA A 173 -22.25 5.79 -3.70
CA ALA A 173 -23.09 4.97 -2.81
C ALA A 173 -23.80 5.84 -1.76
N VAL A 174 -23.10 6.83 -1.18
CA VAL A 174 -23.69 7.80 -0.25
C VAL A 174 -24.72 8.69 -0.94
N LEU A 175 -24.49 9.17 -2.16
CA LEU A 175 -25.48 9.94 -2.91
C LEU A 175 -26.76 9.13 -3.20
N ILE A 176 -26.61 7.83 -3.50
CA ILE A 176 -27.75 6.91 -3.64
C ILE A 176 -28.52 6.79 -2.31
N SER A 177 -27.81 6.65 -1.18
CA SER A 177 -28.40 6.68 0.16
C SER A 177 -29.23 7.94 0.39
N ILE A 178 -28.68 9.13 0.11
CA ILE A 178 -29.38 10.41 0.25
C ILE A 178 -30.67 10.43 -0.59
N GLY A 179 -30.60 9.96 -1.83
CA GLY A 179 -31.76 9.86 -2.71
C GLY A 179 -32.85 8.94 -2.15
N LEU A 180 -32.47 7.77 -1.62
CA LEU A 180 -33.41 6.82 -1.02
C LEU A 180 -34.05 7.38 0.26
N VAL A 181 -33.27 8.06 1.12
CA VAL A 181 -33.81 8.72 2.31
C VAL A 181 -34.80 9.81 1.90
N ALA A 182 -34.50 10.61 0.87
CA ALA A 182 -35.41 11.63 0.34
C ALA A 182 -36.71 11.05 -0.24
N MET A 183 -36.69 9.81 -0.76
CA MET A 183 -37.87 9.07 -1.22
C MET A 183 -38.70 8.44 -0.07
N GLY A 184 -38.28 8.61 1.18
CA GLY A 184 -38.98 8.08 2.36
C GLY A 184 -38.44 6.75 2.89
N PHE A 185 -37.22 6.34 2.50
CA PHE A 185 -36.55 5.14 3.02
C PHE A 185 -35.40 5.51 3.99
N PRO A 186 -35.69 5.92 5.25
CA PRO A 186 -34.66 6.42 6.18
C PRO A 186 -33.60 5.37 6.55
N ARG A 187 -33.97 4.07 6.56
CA ARG A 187 -33.04 2.97 6.86
C ARG A 187 -31.97 2.75 5.78
N ALA A 188 -32.12 3.34 4.60
CA ALA A 188 -31.12 3.25 3.55
C ALA A 188 -29.77 3.86 3.98
N ASP A 189 -29.79 4.91 4.80
CA ASP A 189 -28.58 5.57 5.31
C ASP A 189 -27.73 4.63 6.17
N GLY A 190 -28.36 3.97 7.13
CA GLY A 190 -27.69 2.97 7.96
C GLY A 190 -27.16 1.79 7.15
N LEU A 191 -27.93 1.27 6.20
CA LEU A 191 -27.50 0.15 5.35
C LEU A 191 -26.30 0.49 4.47
N VAL A 192 -26.30 1.68 3.86
CA VAL A 192 -25.16 2.14 3.06
C VAL A 192 -23.95 2.44 3.95
N ALA A 193 -24.14 3.05 5.12
CA ALA A 193 -23.06 3.24 6.09
C ALA A 193 -22.41 1.92 6.51
N LEU A 194 -23.21 0.87 6.75
CA LEU A 194 -22.73 -0.47 7.06
C LEU A 194 -21.97 -1.08 5.88
N ALA A 195 -22.45 -0.91 4.65
CA ALA A 195 -21.77 -1.40 3.45
C ALA A 195 -20.40 -0.73 3.26
N VAL A 196 -20.33 0.60 3.44
CA VAL A 196 -19.06 1.36 3.39
C VAL A 196 -18.10 0.89 4.48
N MET A 197 -18.58 0.70 5.71
CA MET A 197 -17.77 0.19 6.82
C MET A 197 -17.17 -1.19 6.50
N VAL A 198 -17.96 -2.13 5.98
CA VAL A 198 -17.48 -3.47 5.60
C VAL A 198 -16.42 -3.38 4.50
N PHE A 199 -16.64 -2.53 3.50
CA PHE A 199 -15.68 -2.29 2.43
C PHE A 199 -14.35 -1.73 2.98
N VAL A 200 -14.40 -0.70 3.81
CA VAL A 200 -13.20 -0.09 4.42
C VAL A 200 -12.47 -1.09 5.33
N ALA A 201 -13.20 -1.89 6.11
CA ALA A 201 -12.62 -2.94 6.94
C ALA A 201 -11.91 -4.02 6.12
N TRP A 202 -12.46 -4.40 4.96
CA TRP A 202 -11.82 -5.36 4.05
C TRP A 202 -10.51 -4.82 3.48
N VAL A 203 -10.48 -3.55 3.05
CA VAL A 203 -9.25 -2.88 2.59
C VAL A 203 -8.21 -2.83 3.71
N ALA A 204 -8.60 -2.39 4.91
CA ALA A 204 -7.71 -2.31 6.06
C ALA A 204 -7.12 -3.67 6.46
N TYR A 205 -7.94 -4.73 6.42
CA TYR A 205 -7.46 -6.09 6.68
C TYR A 205 -6.38 -6.52 5.69
N GLY A 206 -6.54 -6.18 4.40
CA GLY A 206 -5.53 -6.43 3.38
C GLY A 206 -4.19 -5.75 3.70
N ILE A 207 -4.22 -4.46 4.03
CA ILE A 207 -3.05 -3.66 4.41
C ILE A 207 -2.34 -4.27 5.63
N VAL A 208 -3.10 -4.54 6.69
CA VAL A 208 -2.55 -5.13 7.92
C VAL A 208 -1.96 -6.51 7.66
N ARG A 209 -2.65 -7.36 6.89
CA ARG A 209 -2.15 -8.71 6.57
C ARG A 209 -0.83 -8.66 5.79
N GLN A 210 -0.71 -7.76 4.82
CA GLN A 210 0.54 -7.57 4.07
C GLN A 210 1.67 -7.08 4.98
N ALA A 211 1.39 -6.10 5.84
CA ALA A 211 2.35 -5.56 6.79
C ALA A 211 2.83 -6.62 7.81
N VAL A 212 1.89 -7.37 8.41
CA VAL A 212 2.21 -8.50 9.30
C VAL A 212 3.06 -9.54 8.56
N GLY A 213 2.72 -9.85 7.30
CA GLY A 213 3.49 -10.79 6.49
C GLY A 213 4.94 -10.36 6.24
N ILE A 214 5.18 -9.06 6.01
CA ILE A 214 6.54 -8.49 5.89
C ILE A 214 7.29 -8.62 7.22
N LEU A 215 6.64 -8.27 8.34
CA LEU A 215 7.27 -8.26 9.66
C LEU A 215 7.52 -9.68 10.21
N SER A 216 6.72 -10.65 9.80
CA SER A 216 6.86 -12.07 10.16
C SER A 216 7.76 -12.86 9.22
N ASP A 217 8.43 -12.19 8.26
CA ASP A 217 9.31 -12.82 7.25
C ASP A 217 8.59 -13.93 6.46
N THR A 218 7.35 -13.66 6.01
CA THR A 218 6.61 -14.56 5.13
C THR A 218 7.36 -14.79 3.81
N ALA A 219 7.40 -16.05 3.36
CA ALA A 219 8.09 -16.45 2.13
C ALA A 219 7.61 -15.63 0.91
N ARG A 220 8.57 -15.16 0.11
CA ARG A 220 8.36 -14.31 -1.07
C ARG A 220 8.46 -15.04 -2.39
N LEU A 221 9.29 -16.08 -2.42
CA LEU A 221 9.49 -16.93 -3.58
C LEU A 221 9.00 -18.34 -3.28
N ASP A 222 8.53 -19.02 -4.32
CA ASP A 222 8.23 -20.45 -4.24
C ASP A 222 9.54 -21.23 -4.03
N PRO A 223 9.72 -21.90 -2.88
CA PRO A 223 10.94 -22.66 -2.59
C PRO A 223 11.24 -23.73 -3.66
N ALA A 224 10.22 -24.30 -4.29
CA ALA A 224 10.39 -25.33 -5.31
C ALA A 224 11.01 -24.75 -6.60
N GLN A 225 10.59 -23.55 -7.00
CA GLN A 225 11.14 -22.88 -8.19
C GLN A 225 12.58 -22.42 -7.95
N VAL A 226 12.85 -21.82 -6.79
CA VAL A 226 14.21 -21.42 -6.40
C VAL A 226 15.14 -22.64 -6.37
N SER A 227 14.67 -23.76 -5.80
CA SER A 227 15.42 -25.02 -5.80
C SER A 227 15.69 -25.53 -7.22
N GLN A 228 14.70 -25.47 -8.12
CA GLN A 228 14.86 -25.87 -9.51
C GLN A 228 15.90 -25.01 -10.25
N HIS A 229 15.87 -23.69 -10.10
CA HIS A 229 16.87 -22.79 -10.69
C HIS A 229 18.27 -23.05 -10.12
N THR A 230 18.36 -23.30 -8.82
CA THR A 230 19.63 -23.62 -8.14
C THR A 230 20.22 -24.93 -8.65
N LEU A 231 19.40 -25.97 -8.82
CA LEU A 231 19.82 -27.29 -9.32
C LEU A 231 20.26 -27.28 -10.79
N ALA A 232 19.87 -26.26 -11.55
CA ALA A 232 20.34 -26.09 -12.92
C ALA A 232 21.81 -25.61 -13.00
N VAL A 233 22.37 -25.12 -11.88
CA VAL A 233 23.76 -24.66 -11.81
C VAL A 233 24.70 -25.85 -11.72
N SER A 234 25.65 -25.93 -12.65
CA SER A 234 26.66 -27.00 -12.67
C SER A 234 27.50 -26.99 -11.40
N GLY A 235 27.59 -28.15 -10.74
CA GLY A 235 28.31 -28.33 -9.47
C GLY A 235 27.41 -28.45 -8.26
N VAL A 236 26.15 -28.02 -8.36
CA VAL A 236 25.13 -28.25 -7.32
C VAL A 236 24.57 -29.67 -7.45
N ARG A 237 24.70 -30.47 -6.40
CA ARG A 237 24.16 -31.83 -6.33
C ARG A 237 22.78 -31.91 -5.68
N SER A 238 22.49 -30.97 -4.78
CA SER A 238 21.25 -30.89 -4.01
C SER A 238 21.03 -29.45 -3.55
N CYS A 239 19.78 -29.04 -3.40
CA CYS A 239 19.38 -27.75 -2.84
C CYS A 239 18.28 -27.97 -1.80
N ARG A 240 18.47 -27.45 -0.59
CA ARG A 240 17.56 -27.64 0.55
C ARG A 240 17.43 -26.38 1.39
N ASP A 241 16.46 -26.39 2.31
CA ASP A 241 16.22 -25.31 3.28
C ASP A 241 16.09 -23.92 2.67
N VAL A 242 15.51 -23.81 1.47
CA VAL A 242 15.27 -22.54 0.79
C VAL A 242 14.30 -21.70 1.63
N ARG A 243 14.75 -20.51 2.02
CA ARG A 243 13.98 -19.50 2.75
C ARG A 243 14.07 -18.19 1.99
N SER A 244 12.99 -17.44 1.98
CA SER A 244 12.98 -16.09 1.42
C SER A 244 12.22 -15.15 2.36
N ARG A 245 12.66 -13.90 2.44
CA ARG A 245 12.04 -12.86 3.27
C ARG A 245 12.21 -11.49 2.63
N GLY A 246 11.58 -10.47 3.21
CA GLY A 246 11.74 -9.08 2.79
C GLY A 246 10.50 -8.46 2.14
N MET A 247 10.72 -7.39 1.37
CA MET A 247 9.67 -6.63 0.68
C MET A 247 9.57 -7.03 -0.79
N GLU A 248 8.55 -6.54 -1.51
CA GLU A 248 8.30 -6.94 -2.91
C GLU A 248 9.45 -6.58 -3.85
N GLU A 249 10.13 -5.46 -3.60
CA GLU A 249 11.27 -4.98 -4.40
C GLU A 249 12.63 -5.30 -3.75
N SER A 250 12.64 -5.95 -2.57
CA SER A 250 13.87 -6.31 -1.86
C SER A 250 13.71 -7.64 -1.12
N VAL A 251 13.95 -8.71 -1.86
CA VAL A 251 13.88 -10.09 -1.39
C VAL A 251 15.27 -10.59 -1.02
N TYR A 252 15.37 -11.19 0.16
CA TYR A 252 16.56 -11.88 0.66
C TYR A 252 16.30 -13.38 0.58
N VAL A 253 17.27 -14.15 0.11
CA VAL A 253 17.16 -15.60 -0.03
C VAL A 253 18.28 -16.29 0.75
N ASP A 254 17.92 -17.25 1.58
CA ASP A 254 18.87 -18.13 2.27
C ASP A 254 18.64 -19.55 1.75
N LEU A 255 19.71 -20.25 1.37
CA LEU A 255 19.59 -21.65 0.93
C LEU A 255 20.83 -22.46 1.26
N LYS A 256 20.66 -23.79 1.26
CA LYS A 256 21.76 -24.74 1.38
C LYS A 256 21.95 -25.50 0.08
N ILE A 257 23.20 -25.65 -0.34
CA ILE A 257 23.57 -26.50 -1.47
C ILE A 257 24.54 -27.57 -1.05
N GLU A 258 24.44 -28.74 -1.66
CA GLU A 258 25.49 -29.76 -1.56
C GLU A 258 26.37 -29.76 -2.81
N VAL A 259 27.68 -29.79 -2.62
CA VAL A 259 28.68 -29.86 -3.69
C VAL A 259 29.60 -31.07 -3.52
N ASP A 260 30.46 -31.34 -4.49
CA ASP A 260 31.42 -32.43 -4.39
C ASP A 260 32.43 -32.20 -3.23
N PRO A 261 32.58 -33.15 -2.28
CA PRO A 261 33.52 -33.01 -1.15
C PRO A 261 34.99 -32.85 -1.56
N GLN A 262 35.35 -33.17 -2.80
CA GLN A 262 36.72 -33.01 -3.31
C GLN A 262 37.04 -31.59 -3.79
N LEU A 263 36.05 -30.71 -3.87
CA LEU A 263 36.28 -29.31 -4.25
C LEU A 263 37.05 -28.58 -3.16
N THR A 264 38.00 -27.75 -3.59
CA THR A 264 38.61 -26.76 -2.71
C THR A 264 37.59 -25.72 -2.29
N THR A 265 37.82 -25.03 -1.18
CA THR A 265 36.96 -23.94 -0.70
C THR A 265 36.75 -22.86 -1.77
N ALA A 266 37.78 -22.54 -2.56
CA ALA A 266 37.68 -21.58 -3.67
C ALA A 266 36.72 -22.06 -4.77
N GLN A 267 36.80 -23.33 -5.18
CA GLN A 267 35.89 -23.89 -6.18
C GLN A 267 34.46 -24.01 -5.67
N ALA A 268 34.28 -24.37 -4.40
CA ALA A 268 32.97 -24.40 -3.77
C ALA A 268 32.34 -22.99 -3.70
N HIS A 269 33.15 -21.96 -3.43
CA HIS A 269 32.73 -20.57 -3.48
C HIS A 269 32.33 -20.15 -4.90
N GLU A 270 33.09 -20.51 -5.93
CA GLU A 270 32.70 -20.23 -7.33
C GLU A 270 31.36 -20.89 -7.73
N VAL A 271 31.00 -22.03 -7.14
CA VAL A 271 29.68 -22.65 -7.35
C VAL A 271 28.60 -21.83 -6.64
N ALA A 272 28.85 -21.36 -5.42
CA ALA A 272 27.94 -20.48 -4.69
C ALA A 272 27.71 -19.17 -5.45
N ASP A 273 28.77 -18.50 -5.92
CA ASP A 273 28.67 -17.25 -6.69
C ASP A 273 27.79 -17.43 -7.94
N LYS A 274 27.93 -18.54 -8.66
CA LYS A 274 27.07 -18.85 -9.82
C LYS A 274 25.62 -19.07 -9.44
N VAL A 275 25.35 -19.64 -8.27
CA VAL A 275 23.99 -19.78 -7.74
C VAL A 275 23.40 -18.41 -7.43
N GLU A 276 24.16 -17.53 -6.77
CA GLU A 276 23.75 -16.16 -6.49
C GLU A 276 23.41 -15.40 -7.77
N GLU A 277 24.32 -15.40 -8.76
CA GLU A 277 24.11 -14.77 -10.08
C GLU A 277 22.89 -15.33 -10.81
N THR A 278 22.69 -16.66 -10.77
CA THR A 278 21.56 -17.31 -11.42
C THR A 278 20.23 -16.89 -10.79
N LEU A 279 20.16 -16.84 -9.46
CA LEU A 279 18.95 -16.45 -8.75
C LEU A 279 18.66 -14.95 -8.91
N GLN A 280 19.66 -14.09 -8.84
CA GLN A 280 19.50 -12.64 -9.09
C GLN A 280 19.10 -12.35 -10.53
N GLY A 281 19.60 -13.13 -11.50
CA GLY A 281 19.21 -13.03 -12.90
C GLY A 281 17.77 -13.52 -13.17
N ALA A 282 17.32 -14.56 -12.46
CA ALA A 282 15.96 -15.10 -12.59
C ALA A 282 14.91 -14.26 -11.85
N TYR A 283 15.30 -13.63 -10.74
CA TYR A 283 14.42 -12.85 -9.87
C TYR A 283 15.00 -11.44 -9.66
N PRO A 284 14.63 -10.46 -10.49
CA PRO A 284 15.16 -9.09 -10.40
C PRO A 284 14.91 -8.39 -9.06
N GLN A 285 13.95 -8.86 -8.27
CA GLN A 285 13.64 -8.35 -6.93
C GLN A 285 14.54 -8.92 -5.82
N VAL A 286 15.38 -9.92 -6.11
CA VAL A 286 16.31 -10.50 -5.13
C VAL A 286 17.53 -9.59 -5.01
N VAL A 287 17.76 -9.06 -3.82
CA VAL A 287 18.85 -8.12 -3.53
C VAL A 287 20.08 -8.80 -2.94
N ASP A 288 19.88 -9.92 -2.26
CA ASP A 288 20.93 -10.64 -1.55
C ASP A 288 20.58 -12.12 -1.44
N VAL A 289 21.59 -12.98 -1.59
CA VAL A 289 21.46 -14.43 -1.55
C VAL A 289 22.58 -14.98 -0.69
N VAL A 290 22.24 -15.68 0.38
CA VAL A 290 23.20 -16.35 1.25
C VAL A 290 23.17 -17.84 0.96
N VAL A 291 24.26 -18.35 0.40
CA VAL A 291 24.43 -19.77 0.06
C VAL A 291 25.30 -20.45 1.10
N HIS A 292 24.72 -21.38 1.87
CA HIS A 292 25.47 -22.25 2.76
C HIS A 292 25.88 -23.54 2.03
N VAL A 293 27.19 -23.74 1.85
CA VAL A 293 27.73 -24.88 1.10
C VAL A 293 28.04 -26.05 2.03
N GLU A 294 27.44 -27.21 1.75
CA GLU A 294 27.66 -28.47 2.46
C GLU A 294 28.36 -29.49 1.53
N PRO A 295 29.21 -30.37 2.06
CA PRO A 295 29.72 -31.50 1.28
C PRO A 295 28.59 -32.51 1.04
N ALA A 296 28.42 -32.99 -0.19
CA ALA A 296 27.47 -34.03 -0.49
C ALA A 296 27.82 -35.33 0.26
N GLN A 297 26.84 -35.86 0.98
CA GLN A 297 27.02 -37.15 1.66
C GLN A 297 27.09 -38.27 0.63
N ALA A 298 28.00 -39.22 0.85
CA ALA A 298 28.03 -40.46 0.08
C ALA A 298 26.72 -41.21 0.36
N ARG A 299 25.85 -41.32 -0.66
CA ARG A 299 24.69 -42.20 -0.64
C ARG A 299 25.11 -43.65 -0.82
#